data_AF-A0A8T7KWB8-F1
#
_entry.id   AF-A0A8T7KWB8-F1
#
_cell.length_a   1.000
_cell.length_b   1.000
_cell.length_c   1.000
_cell.angle_alpha   90.00
_cell.angle_beta   90.00
_cell.angle_gamma   90.00
#
_symmetry.space_group_name_H-M   'P 1'
#
loop_
_entity.id
_entity.type
_entity.pdbx_description
1 polymer ?
#
loop_
_entity_poly.entity_id
_entity_poly.type
_entity_poly.pdbx_seq_one_letter_code
_entity_poly.pdbx_strand_id
1 'polypeptide(L)'
;MTTPTPPVTETALQKERRLFEELFTRLRDAFLNRIFDLRPEKARNRMSYLLFIFILSGFVVSIIVTEEYSLANWVTYTQSLFRYLLNPMYAESLQLQGRDAIAEFAFFVLGAYTNPRTLQYLPIFLAAFFIALHSAGLYLSDIFELNDVSVARRFIMEVALTGSDDVIRITKGEIYDEHRSSPNYLIGGPGKVIVDLDSVALFEKPDGTPHVIGPTGKEKGGKATLEGFERFRQAIDIRDHYVDLRDQDDKSPSVKSRSLDGIPITAIDVRLMFSVHRNGKKPTIEEPYPFDEKAIERLVYSAGSKVTPDQPNPSAFEFSWINNMIGLIRGKLGGFMSERNLTVYLASIGQPEIEKAKQREELLAKEESRLATLAEDTSKGKETKRAPEFMPRYKITNLFTQFADEFTKSARDKGVELHWIGVGTWKTPIEIVPEKHLEAWKLSRENLGKGSDDALNKFEKETILLKMMSLIQDVPVESYNKVSDTDDRRSAIRLLLLDYRQQLIEVAELMKANGEAVSPNLRQAISHIDDILGLRWIGLS
;
A
#
# COMPACT_ATOMS: atom_id res chain seq x y z
N MET A 1 -43.12 54.99 -4.89
CA MET A 1 -41.95 55.52 -4.15
C MET A 1 -42.41 55.92 -2.76
N THR A 2 -42.33 54.99 -1.81
CA THR A 2 -42.55 55.26 -0.39
C THR A 2 -41.23 55.71 0.21
N THR A 3 -41.19 56.95 0.68
CA THR A 3 -40.04 57.55 1.37
C THR A 3 -39.74 56.77 2.65
N PRO A 4 -38.48 56.37 2.91
CA PRO A 4 -38.10 55.74 4.17
C PRO A 4 -38.22 56.76 5.29
N THR A 5 -38.97 56.40 6.33
CA THR A 5 -39.05 57.17 7.57
C THR A 5 -37.66 57.28 8.22
N PRO A 6 -37.29 58.44 8.79
CA PRO A 6 -36.00 58.61 9.45
C PRO A 6 -35.93 57.69 10.68
N PRO A 7 -34.76 57.09 10.98
CA PRO A 7 -34.61 56.24 12.14
C PRO A 7 -34.86 57.07 13.41
N VAL A 8 -35.78 56.58 14.24
CA VAL A 8 -36.04 57.15 15.57
C VAL A 8 -34.72 57.24 16.32
N THR A 9 -34.35 58.44 16.73
CA THR A 9 -33.13 58.70 17.52
C THR A 9 -33.27 58.05 18.89
N GLU A 10 -32.64 56.88 19.03
CA GLU A 10 -32.55 56.13 20.29
C GLU A 10 -31.93 57.02 21.37
N THR A 11 -32.58 57.12 22.53
CA THR A 11 -32.04 57.89 23.66
C THR A 11 -30.79 57.23 24.22
N ALA A 12 -29.87 57.99 24.82
CA ALA A 12 -28.63 57.45 25.39
C ALA A 12 -28.89 56.31 26.39
N LEU A 13 -29.95 56.42 27.20
CA LEU A 13 -30.33 55.41 28.18
C LEU A 13 -30.87 54.12 27.53
N GLN A 14 -31.61 54.23 26.43
CA GLN A 14 -32.06 53.07 25.65
C GLN A 14 -30.86 52.33 25.02
N LYS A 15 -29.88 53.09 24.50
CA LYS A 15 -28.63 52.54 23.96
C LYS A 15 -27.82 51.80 25.03
N GLU A 16 -27.67 52.39 26.23
CA GLU A 16 -26.95 51.75 27.34
C GLU A 16 -27.66 50.48 27.82
N ARG A 17 -28.99 50.51 27.96
CA ARG A 17 -29.78 49.33 28.32
C ARG A 17 -29.62 48.21 27.30
N ARG A 18 -29.71 48.53 26.00
CA ARG A 18 -29.51 47.57 24.91
C ARG A 18 -28.11 46.95 24.92
N LEU A 19 -27.07 47.77 25.10
CA LEU A 19 -25.69 47.30 25.20
C LEU A 19 -25.50 46.41 26.44
N PHE A 20 -26.11 46.77 27.57
CA PHE A 20 -26.08 45.94 28.77
C PHE A 20 -26.75 44.58 28.54
N GLU A 21 -27.95 44.56 27.93
CA GLU A 21 -28.66 43.31 27.60
C GLU A 21 -27.84 42.42 26.64
N GLU A 22 -27.21 43.01 25.63
CA GLU A 22 -26.34 42.28 24.68
C GLU A 22 -25.08 41.73 25.37
N LEU A 23 -24.39 42.55 26.17
CA LEU A 23 -23.20 42.13 26.91
C LEU A 23 -23.53 41.09 27.99
N PHE A 24 -24.66 41.23 28.69
CA PHE A 24 -25.12 40.26 29.67
C PHE A 24 -25.44 38.92 29.01
N THR A 25 -26.08 38.94 27.84
CA THR A 25 -26.35 37.72 27.06
C THR A 25 -25.05 37.04 26.63
N ARG A 26 -24.07 37.80 26.11
CA ARG A 26 -22.73 37.27 25.77
C ARG A 26 -21.99 36.73 26.99
N LEU A 27 -22.08 37.39 28.14
CA LEU A 27 -21.44 36.95 29.38
C LEU A 27 -22.08 35.65 29.86
N ARG A 28 -23.41 35.57 29.88
CA ARG A 28 -24.17 34.37 30.23
C ARG A 28 -23.79 33.22 29.30
N ASP A 29 -23.78 33.46 28.00
CA ASP A 29 -23.49 32.42 27.01
C ASP A 29 -22.02 31.98 27.12
N ALA A 30 -21.08 32.90 27.32
CA ALA A 30 -19.67 32.56 27.59
C ALA A 30 -19.51 31.75 28.89
N PHE A 31 -20.26 32.07 29.94
CA PHE A 31 -20.25 31.35 31.21
C PHE A 31 -20.85 29.94 31.06
N LEU A 32 -22.01 29.82 30.40
CA LEU A 32 -22.65 28.54 30.11
C LEU A 32 -21.76 27.68 29.22
N ASN A 33 -21.22 28.22 28.14
CA ASN A 33 -20.29 27.51 27.26
C ASN A 33 -19.05 27.04 28.02
N ARG A 34 -18.51 27.85 28.95
CA ARG A 34 -17.39 27.46 29.80
C ARG A 34 -17.73 26.31 30.76
N ILE A 35 -18.96 26.27 31.28
CA ILE A 35 -19.43 25.20 32.17
C ILE A 35 -19.71 23.92 31.38
N PHE A 36 -20.36 24.02 30.23
CA PHE A 36 -20.83 22.89 29.43
C PHE A 36 -19.86 22.46 28.32
N ASP A 37 -18.66 23.04 28.26
CA ASP A 37 -17.58 22.60 27.39
C ASP A 37 -17.23 21.12 27.66
N LEU A 38 -17.24 20.29 26.63
CA LEU A 38 -17.14 18.83 26.72
C LEU A 38 -15.71 18.33 27.00
N ARG A 39 -14.74 19.24 27.19
CA ARG A 39 -13.37 18.87 27.55
C ARG A 39 -13.31 18.12 28.90
N PRO A 40 -12.44 17.08 29.02
CA PRO A 40 -12.30 16.31 30.24
C PRO A 40 -12.01 17.16 31.49
N GLU A 41 -11.17 18.18 31.36
CA GLU A 41 -10.81 19.08 32.46
C GLU A 41 -12.00 19.85 33.04
N LYS A 42 -13.01 20.13 32.20
CA LYS A 42 -14.21 20.88 32.59
C LYS A 42 -15.23 19.99 33.30
N ALA A 43 -15.23 18.69 33.05
CA ALA A 43 -16.10 17.74 33.75
C ALA A 43 -15.87 17.79 35.27
N ARG A 44 -14.60 17.82 35.71
CA ARG A 44 -14.27 17.95 37.14
C ARG A 44 -14.83 19.24 37.76
N ASN A 45 -14.85 20.35 37.02
CA ASN A 45 -15.46 21.59 37.49
C ASN A 45 -16.98 21.47 37.59
N ARG A 46 -17.63 20.82 36.61
CA ARG A 46 -19.07 20.53 36.67
C ARG A 46 -19.44 19.67 37.87
N MET A 47 -18.64 18.64 38.19
CA MET A 47 -18.84 17.83 39.39
C MET A 47 -18.76 18.69 40.66
N SER A 48 -17.75 19.57 40.76
CA SER A 48 -17.64 20.49 41.89
C SER A 48 -18.84 21.45 41.99
N TYR A 49 -19.34 21.96 40.85
CA TYR A 49 -20.54 22.79 40.83
C TYR A 49 -21.80 22.01 41.24
N LEU A 50 -21.94 20.77 40.77
CA LEU A 50 -23.06 19.91 41.15
C LEU A 50 -23.02 19.59 42.64
N LEU A 51 -21.85 19.25 43.18
CA LEU A 51 -21.66 19.01 44.61
C LEU A 51 -21.96 20.27 45.42
N PHE A 52 -21.51 21.44 44.97
CA PHE A 52 -21.83 22.71 45.61
C PHE A 52 -23.33 23.00 45.61
N ILE A 53 -24.02 22.81 44.47
CA ILE A 53 -25.48 23.00 44.36
C ILE A 53 -26.22 22.00 45.25
N PHE A 54 -25.74 20.76 45.34
CA PHE A 54 -26.32 19.72 46.19
C PHE A 54 -26.16 20.02 47.69
N ILE A 55 -24.99 20.53 48.09
CA ILE A 55 -24.78 21.03 49.45
C ILE A 55 -25.67 22.25 49.70
N LEU A 56 -25.68 23.23 48.80
CA LEU A 56 -26.52 24.42 48.94
C LEU A 56 -28.02 24.08 49.04
N SER A 57 -28.50 23.12 48.25
CA SER A 57 -29.89 22.68 48.32
C SER A 57 -30.20 21.98 49.64
N GLY A 58 -29.32 21.10 50.14
CA GLY A 58 -29.47 20.48 51.45
C GLY A 58 -29.45 21.49 52.60
N PHE A 59 -28.59 22.51 52.53
CA PHE A 59 -28.60 23.64 53.46
C PHE A 59 -29.94 24.39 53.45
N VAL A 60 -30.45 24.76 52.27
CA VAL A 60 -31.75 25.45 52.13
C VAL A 60 -32.90 24.59 52.66
N VAL A 61 -32.91 23.30 52.33
CA VAL A 61 -33.92 22.36 52.84
C VAL A 61 -33.83 22.23 54.37
N SER A 62 -32.62 22.17 54.94
CA SER A 62 -32.45 22.07 56.39
C SER A 62 -33.06 23.28 57.13
N ILE A 63 -32.90 24.48 56.57
CA ILE A 63 -33.45 25.73 57.13
C ILE A 63 -34.98 25.74 57.04
N ILE A 64 -35.54 25.31 55.91
CA ILE A 64 -36.98 25.40 55.65
C ILE A 64 -37.75 24.34 56.44
N VAL A 65 -37.21 23.13 56.56
CA VAL A 65 -37.96 21.95 57.02
C VAL A 65 -37.79 21.68 58.51
N THR A 66 -36.65 22.07 59.09
CA THR A 66 -36.30 21.66 60.45
C THR A 66 -36.00 22.87 61.33
N GLU A 67 -36.82 23.09 62.35
CA GLU A 67 -36.64 24.19 63.32
C GLU A 67 -35.28 24.11 64.04
N GLU A 68 -34.77 22.90 64.27
CA GLU A 68 -33.44 22.64 64.88
C GLU A 68 -32.29 23.20 64.03
N TYR A 69 -32.46 23.32 62.71
CA TYR A 69 -31.46 23.82 61.76
C TYR A 69 -31.85 25.19 61.19
N SER A 70 -32.49 26.04 62.00
CA SER A 70 -32.84 27.41 61.61
C SER A 70 -31.61 28.25 61.25
N LEU A 71 -31.82 29.33 60.50
CA LEU A 71 -30.76 30.28 60.11
C LEU A 71 -30.00 30.83 61.34
N ALA A 72 -30.68 31.01 62.48
CA ALA A 72 -30.06 31.49 63.71
C ALA A 72 -29.03 30.49 64.27
N ASN A 73 -29.34 29.19 64.22
CA ASN A 73 -28.43 28.14 64.66
C ASN A 73 -27.23 28.03 63.71
N TRP A 74 -27.47 28.08 62.39
CA TRP A 74 -26.40 28.15 61.39
C TRP A 74 -25.44 29.31 61.64
N VAL A 75 -25.97 30.51 61.89
CA VAL A 75 -25.16 31.69 62.22
C VAL A 75 -24.37 31.47 63.51
N THR A 76 -24.98 30.90 64.55
CA THR A 76 -24.33 30.65 65.85
C THR A 76 -23.15 29.70 65.74
N TYR A 77 -23.34 28.53 65.12
CA TYR A 77 -22.27 27.55 64.93
C TYR A 77 -21.17 28.07 63.99
N THR A 78 -21.54 28.80 62.93
CA THR A 78 -20.57 29.42 62.01
C THR A 78 -19.74 30.50 62.73
N GLN A 79 -20.38 31.36 63.54
CA GLN A 79 -19.67 32.36 64.35
C GLN A 79 -18.73 31.72 65.38
N SER A 80 -19.15 30.61 66.01
CA SER A 80 -18.30 29.84 66.93
C SER A 80 -17.04 29.31 66.21
N LEU A 81 -17.21 28.73 65.03
CA LEU A 81 -16.10 28.26 64.20
C LEU A 81 -15.13 29.39 63.80
N PHE A 82 -15.65 30.52 63.32
CA PHE A 82 -14.79 31.66 62.96
C PHE A 82 -14.07 32.25 64.16
N ARG A 83 -14.73 32.36 65.32
CA ARG A 83 -14.07 32.81 66.56
C ARG A 83 -12.98 31.84 66.99
N TYR A 84 -13.20 30.54 66.86
CA TYR A 84 -12.20 29.51 67.15
C TYR A 84 -10.98 29.62 66.24
N LEU A 85 -11.18 29.85 64.94
CA LEU A 85 -10.06 29.97 63.98
C LEU A 85 -9.31 31.30 64.06
N LEU A 86 -9.99 32.40 64.37
CA LEU A 86 -9.43 33.75 64.31
C LEU A 86 -9.00 34.31 65.67
N ASN A 87 -9.46 33.73 66.79
CA ASN A 87 -9.14 34.19 68.13
C ASN A 87 -8.51 33.07 68.99
N PRO A 88 -7.18 33.08 69.21
CA PRO A 88 -6.50 32.04 69.97
C PRO A 88 -6.96 31.95 71.43
N MET A 89 -7.35 33.07 72.06
CA MET A 89 -7.88 33.07 73.43
C MET A 89 -9.23 32.33 73.52
N TYR A 90 -10.06 32.43 72.49
CA TYR A 90 -11.33 31.71 72.41
C TYR A 90 -11.09 30.20 72.22
N ALA A 91 -10.12 29.84 71.38
CA ALA A 91 -9.73 28.44 71.17
C ALA A 91 -9.21 27.77 72.45
N GLU A 92 -8.32 28.44 73.20
CA GLU A 92 -7.83 27.96 74.49
C GLU A 92 -8.97 27.79 75.51
N SER A 93 -9.90 28.74 75.56
CA SER A 93 -11.05 28.67 76.48
C SER A 93 -11.99 27.49 76.19
N LEU A 94 -12.17 27.13 74.91
CA LEU A 94 -12.99 25.99 74.50
C LEU A 94 -12.29 24.66 74.79
N GLN A 95 -10.98 24.59 74.50
CA GLN A 95 -10.17 23.40 74.80
C GLN A 95 -10.13 23.09 76.30
N LEU A 96 -10.04 24.10 77.16
CA LEU A 96 -10.11 23.94 78.61
C LEU A 96 -11.46 23.38 79.09
N GLN A 97 -12.53 23.60 78.34
CA GLN A 97 -13.87 23.03 78.60
C GLN A 97 -14.08 21.65 77.94
N GLY A 98 -13.07 21.11 77.26
CA GLY A 98 -13.16 19.84 76.52
C GLY A 98 -14.06 19.91 75.28
N ARG A 99 -14.33 21.12 74.76
CA ARG A 99 -15.18 21.34 73.58
C ARG A 99 -14.32 21.70 72.37
N ASP A 100 -14.71 21.21 71.21
CA ASP A 100 -14.06 21.53 69.93
C ASP A 100 -15.10 22.12 68.97
N ALA A 101 -14.96 23.42 68.66
CA ALA A 101 -15.87 24.12 67.76
C ALA A 101 -15.86 23.54 66.33
N ILE A 102 -14.74 22.95 65.87
CA ILE A 102 -14.67 22.29 64.57
C ILE A 102 -15.52 21.02 64.60
N ALA A 103 -15.36 20.19 65.63
CA ALA A 103 -16.14 18.97 65.80
C ALA A 103 -17.63 19.28 65.98
N GLU A 104 -17.99 20.27 66.80
CA GLU A 104 -19.38 20.69 67.00
C GLU A 104 -20.03 21.21 65.73
N PHE A 105 -19.32 22.04 64.95
CA PHE A 105 -19.80 22.50 63.65
C PHE A 105 -19.96 21.32 62.68
N ALA A 106 -19.00 20.40 62.64
CA ALA A 106 -19.07 19.21 61.78
C ALA A 106 -20.26 18.30 62.15
N PHE A 107 -20.50 18.06 63.44
CA PHE A 107 -21.66 17.29 63.91
C PHE A 107 -22.98 18.00 63.62
N PHE A 108 -23.04 19.33 63.78
CA PHE A 108 -24.21 20.13 63.43
C PHE A 108 -24.52 20.04 61.93
N VAL A 109 -23.51 20.23 61.07
CA VAL A 109 -23.64 20.07 59.62
C VAL A 109 -24.09 18.64 59.29
N LEU A 110 -23.39 17.62 59.81
CA LEU A 110 -23.74 16.23 59.55
C LEU A 110 -25.19 15.94 59.97
N GLY A 111 -25.60 16.38 61.16
CA GLY A 111 -26.96 16.28 61.67
C GLY A 111 -27.99 16.92 60.73
N ALA A 112 -27.68 18.08 60.16
CA ALA A 112 -28.57 18.77 59.22
C ALA A 112 -28.85 17.93 57.97
N TYR A 113 -27.83 17.26 57.42
CA TYR A 113 -27.96 16.42 56.22
C TYR A 113 -28.44 14.99 56.51
N THR A 114 -28.21 14.46 57.71
CA THR A 114 -28.66 13.11 58.10
C THR A 114 -30.02 13.11 58.79
N ASN A 115 -30.61 14.26 59.08
CA ASN A 115 -31.95 14.32 59.68
C ASN A 115 -32.96 13.63 58.74
N PRO A 116 -33.80 12.70 59.24
CA PRO A 116 -34.81 12.02 58.43
C PRO A 116 -35.72 12.96 57.63
N ARG A 117 -36.05 14.14 58.19
CA ARG A 117 -36.87 15.15 57.53
C ARG A 117 -36.16 15.87 56.39
N THR A 118 -34.83 15.99 56.44
CA THR A 118 -34.04 16.49 55.30
C THR A 118 -33.89 15.40 54.26
N LEU A 119 -33.57 14.17 54.70
CA LEU A 119 -33.35 13.01 53.82
C LEU A 119 -34.59 12.62 53.01
N GLN A 120 -35.81 12.86 53.50
CA GLN A 120 -37.02 12.57 52.73
C GLN A 120 -37.12 13.35 51.40
N TYR A 121 -36.37 14.46 51.26
CA TYR A 121 -36.30 15.24 50.02
C TYR A 121 -35.18 14.77 49.07
N LEU A 122 -34.26 13.93 49.54
CA LEU A 122 -33.19 13.38 48.71
C LEU A 122 -33.72 12.65 47.46
N PRO A 123 -34.79 11.84 47.53
CA PRO A 123 -35.38 11.20 46.35
C PRO A 123 -35.85 12.21 45.30
N ILE A 124 -36.30 13.41 45.67
CA ILE A 124 -36.77 14.41 44.71
C ILE A 124 -35.60 14.93 43.86
N PHE A 125 -34.47 15.25 44.51
CA PHE A 125 -33.26 15.69 43.81
C PHE A 125 -32.64 14.57 42.97
N LEU A 126 -32.57 13.36 43.53
CA LEU A 126 -32.00 12.21 42.82
C LEU A 126 -32.89 11.73 41.67
N ALA A 127 -34.21 11.74 41.82
CA ALA A 127 -35.14 11.28 40.79
C ALA A 127 -35.00 12.11 39.51
N ALA A 128 -34.95 13.45 39.62
CA ALA A 128 -34.76 14.30 38.46
C ALA A 128 -33.43 14.00 37.73
N PHE A 129 -32.36 13.77 38.49
CA PHE A 129 -31.07 13.38 37.95
C PHE A 129 -31.11 12.01 37.26
N PHE A 130 -31.69 10.99 37.89
CA PHE A 130 -31.78 9.64 37.33
C PHE A 130 -32.69 9.58 36.10
N ILE A 131 -33.81 10.31 36.10
CA ILE A 131 -34.70 10.43 34.94
C ILE A 131 -33.93 11.07 33.78
N ALA A 132 -33.24 12.20 34.03
CA ALA A 132 -32.45 12.86 33.00
C ALA A 132 -31.35 11.96 32.43
N LEU A 133 -30.59 11.26 33.29
CA LEU A 133 -29.54 10.34 32.87
C LEU A 133 -30.11 9.14 32.09
N HIS A 134 -31.25 8.61 32.52
CA HIS A 134 -31.91 7.48 31.86
C HIS A 134 -32.43 7.88 30.49
N SER A 135 -33.16 9.00 30.39
CA SER A 135 -33.69 9.52 29.12
C SER A 135 -32.58 9.88 28.15
N ALA A 136 -31.52 10.56 28.60
CA ALA A 136 -30.37 10.86 27.76
C ALA A 136 -29.63 9.59 27.32
N GLY A 137 -29.52 8.59 28.20
CA GLY A 137 -28.92 7.30 27.87
C GLY A 137 -29.72 6.52 26.81
N LEU A 138 -31.05 6.48 26.92
CA LEU A 138 -31.91 5.89 25.90
C LEU A 138 -31.77 6.61 24.56
N TYR A 139 -31.87 7.94 24.57
CA TYR A 139 -31.72 8.75 23.36
C TYR A 139 -30.38 8.50 22.65
N LEU A 140 -29.29 8.45 23.43
CA LEU A 140 -27.95 8.21 22.88
C LEU A 140 -27.80 6.76 22.39
N SER A 141 -28.37 5.79 23.10
CA SER A 141 -28.39 4.39 22.70
C SER A 141 -29.10 4.20 21.36
N ASP A 142 -30.21 4.92 21.15
CA ASP A 142 -30.97 4.86 19.90
C ASP A 142 -30.21 5.51 18.73
N ILE A 143 -29.58 6.67 18.96
CA ILE A 143 -28.79 7.37 17.90
C ILE A 143 -27.61 6.54 17.42
N PHE A 144 -26.93 5.86 18.35
CA PHE A 144 -25.73 5.08 18.06
C PHE A 144 -26.02 3.58 17.89
N GLU A 145 -27.30 3.20 17.87
CA GLU A 145 -27.77 1.81 17.73
C GLU A 145 -27.02 0.84 18.67
N LEU A 146 -26.83 1.24 19.94
CA LEU A 146 -26.05 0.48 20.90
C LEU A 146 -26.86 -0.72 21.43
N ASN A 147 -26.19 -1.87 21.55
CA ASN A 147 -26.78 -3.08 22.13
C ASN A 147 -27.08 -2.96 23.63
N ASP A 148 -26.33 -2.10 24.34
CA ASP A 148 -26.47 -1.92 25.79
C ASP A 148 -26.51 -0.42 26.16
N VAL A 149 -27.64 0.00 26.73
CA VAL A 149 -27.89 1.35 27.24
C VAL A 149 -26.92 1.72 28.37
N SER A 150 -26.32 0.74 29.05
CA SER A 150 -25.32 0.99 30.09
C SER A 150 -24.10 1.73 29.54
N VAL A 151 -23.69 1.45 28.30
CA VAL A 151 -22.58 2.12 27.62
C VAL A 151 -22.88 3.60 27.43
N ALA A 152 -24.09 3.93 26.96
CA ALA A 152 -24.53 5.31 26.79
C ALA A 152 -24.60 6.06 28.13
N ARG A 153 -25.11 5.43 29.19
CA ARG A 153 -25.16 6.06 30.53
C ARG A 153 -23.77 6.32 31.09
N ARG A 154 -22.85 5.36 30.95
CA ARG A 154 -21.45 5.52 31.37
C ARG A 154 -20.80 6.69 30.61
N PHE A 155 -20.97 6.73 29.30
CA PHE A 155 -20.49 7.85 28.48
C PHE A 155 -21.02 9.20 28.96
N ILE A 156 -22.32 9.32 29.20
CA ILE A 156 -22.93 10.57 29.68
C ILE A 156 -22.36 10.97 31.04
N MET A 157 -22.15 10.01 31.95
CA MET A 157 -21.53 10.27 33.25
C MET A 157 -20.07 10.74 33.14
N GLU A 158 -19.31 10.17 32.22
CA GLU A 158 -17.93 10.57 31.92
C GLU A 158 -17.87 11.98 31.35
N VAL A 159 -18.71 12.26 30.35
CA VAL A 159 -18.79 13.58 29.71
C VAL A 159 -19.30 14.63 30.69
N ALA A 160 -20.36 14.34 31.44
CA ALA A 160 -21.03 15.34 32.26
C ALA A 160 -20.30 15.64 33.57
N LEU A 161 -19.73 14.63 34.24
CA LEU A 161 -19.32 14.76 35.64
C LEU A 161 -17.87 14.34 35.92
N THR A 162 -17.51 13.10 35.58
CA THR A 162 -16.27 12.51 36.09
C THR A 162 -15.04 12.85 35.24
N GLY A 163 -15.24 13.13 33.95
CA GLY A 163 -14.20 13.10 32.93
C GLY A 163 -13.93 11.65 32.52
N SER A 164 -13.62 11.43 31.25
CA SER A 164 -13.26 10.09 30.80
C SER A 164 -11.78 9.82 31.05
N ASP A 165 -11.51 8.79 31.85
CA ASP A 165 -10.19 8.15 31.97
C ASP A 165 -10.14 6.82 31.21
N ASP A 166 -11.22 6.46 30.49
CA ASP A 166 -11.26 5.25 29.67
C ASP A 166 -10.18 5.32 28.60
N VAL A 167 -9.41 4.24 28.51
CA VAL A 167 -8.27 4.14 27.60
C VAL A 167 -8.59 3.07 26.57
N ILE A 168 -8.49 3.43 25.29
CA ILE A 168 -8.49 2.47 24.19
C ILE A 168 -7.07 2.27 23.70
N ARG A 169 -6.72 1.03 23.35
CA ARG A 169 -5.41 0.69 22.81
C ARG A 169 -5.53 0.20 21.38
N ILE A 170 -4.64 0.70 20.53
CA ILE A 170 -4.57 0.40 19.11
C ILE A 170 -3.21 -0.24 18.82
N THR A 171 -3.25 -1.42 18.23
CA THR A 171 -2.07 -2.26 17.95
C THR A 171 -2.28 -2.99 16.63
N LYS A 172 -1.22 -3.14 15.83
CA LYS A 172 -1.27 -3.79 14.50
C LYS A 172 -2.38 -3.26 13.58
N GLY A 173 -2.68 -1.97 13.65
CA GLY A 173 -3.73 -1.34 12.84
C GLY A 173 -5.16 -1.66 13.24
N GLU A 174 -5.38 -2.24 14.42
CA GLU A 174 -6.72 -2.55 14.94
C GLU A 174 -6.87 -2.14 16.42
N ILE A 175 -8.12 -1.98 16.86
CA ILE A 175 -8.43 -1.78 18.28
C ILE A 175 -8.37 -3.13 18.98
N TYR A 176 -7.74 -3.14 20.15
CA TYR A 176 -7.65 -4.33 20.98
C TYR A 176 -9.05 -4.81 21.40
N ASP A 177 -9.31 -6.12 21.33
CA ASP A 177 -10.68 -6.67 21.40
C ASP A 177 -11.42 -6.34 22.70
N GLU A 178 -10.72 -6.26 23.83
CA GLU A 178 -11.30 -5.88 25.13
C GLU A 178 -11.86 -4.46 25.13
N HIS A 179 -11.39 -3.59 24.23
CA HIS A 179 -11.82 -2.20 24.13
C HIS A 179 -12.93 -1.98 23.09
N ARG A 180 -13.36 -3.02 22.35
CA ARG A 180 -14.47 -2.91 21.37
C ARG A 180 -15.83 -2.65 22.02
N SER A 181 -15.98 -2.90 23.32
CA SER A 181 -17.19 -2.55 24.08
C SER A 181 -17.05 -1.24 24.86
N SER A 182 -15.94 -0.51 24.69
CA SER A 182 -15.73 0.77 25.37
C SER A 182 -16.62 1.87 24.76
N PRO A 183 -17.06 2.87 25.54
CA PRO A 183 -17.84 3.97 25.00
C PRO A 183 -17.02 4.80 24.02
N ASN A 184 -15.70 4.90 24.25
CA ASN A 184 -14.76 5.63 23.40
C ASN A 184 -14.66 5.06 21.98
N TYR A 185 -14.85 3.75 21.82
CA TYR A 185 -14.93 3.13 20.49
C TYR A 185 -16.32 3.24 19.87
N LEU A 186 -17.38 2.96 20.63
CA LEU A 186 -18.75 2.86 20.10
C LEU A 186 -19.40 4.23 19.83
N ILE A 187 -19.09 5.23 20.65
CA ILE A 187 -19.70 6.56 20.61
C ILE A 187 -18.65 7.60 20.20
N GLY A 188 -17.43 7.49 20.74
CA GLY A 188 -16.33 8.44 20.57
C GLY A 188 -15.84 9.01 21.91
N GLY A 189 -14.93 9.97 21.87
CA GLY A 189 -14.42 10.66 23.05
C GLY A 189 -15.50 11.48 23.79
N PRO A 190 -15.19 12.08 24.94
CA PRO A 190 -13.85 12.32 25.47
C PRO A 190 -13.22 11.05 26.03
N GLY A 191 -11.90 10.95 26.01
CA GLY A 191 -11.20 9.74 26.46
C GLY A 191 -9.70 9.79 26.25
N LYS A 192 -9.02 8.66 26.42
CA LYS A 192 -7.59 8.53 26.09
C LYS A 192 -7.35 7.39 25.11
N VAL A 193 -6.35 7.54 24.26
CA VAL A 193 -5.90 6.51 23.33
C VAL A 193 -4.41 6.24 23.50
N ILE A 194 -4.04 4.97 23.45
CA ILE A 194 -2.68 4.49 23.33
C ILE A 194 -2.54 3.89 21.93
N VAL A 195 -1.59 4.40 21.15
CA VAL A 195 -1.28 3.87 19.84
C VAL A 195 0.14 3.31 19.90
N ASP A 196 0.27 2.03 19.58
CA ASP A 196 1.57 1.34 19.54
C ASP A 196 2.41 1.83 18.34
N LEU A 197 3.74 1.57 18.37
CA LEU A 197 4.70 2.01 17.34
C LEU A 197 4.40 1.50 15.93
N ASP A 198 3.60 0.44 15.80
CA ASP A 198 3.24 -0.21 14.53
C ASP A 198 1.95 0.33 13.92
N SER A 199 1.30 1.28 14.57
CA SER A 199 -0.06 1.70 14.22
C SER A 199 -0.20 3.21 14.15
N VAL A 200 -1.23 3.62 13.42
CA VAL A 200 -1.76 4.99 13.43
C VAL A 200 -3.28 4.91 13.39
N ALA A 201 -3.94 5.84 14.06
CA ALA A 201 -5.38 5.89 14.12
C ALA A 201 -5.89 7.23 13.61
N LEU A 202 -6.94 7.18 12.80
CA LEU A 202 -7.69 8.35 12.39
C LEU A 202 -8.96 8.45 13.23
N PHE A 203 -9.09 9.58 13.90
CA PHE A 203 -10.30 10.02 14.55
C PHE A 203 -10.93 11.17 13.79
N GLU A 204 -12.22 11.39 13.98
CA GLU A 204 -12.95 12.50 13.38
C GLU A 204 -13.68 13.28 14.46
N LYS A 205 -13.46 14.60 14.46
CA LYS A 205 -14.14 15.51 15.38
C LYS A 205 -15.60 15.71 14.96
N PRO A 206 -16.45 16.25 15.84
CA PRO A 206 -17.87 16.49 15.53
C PRO A 206 -18.13 17.42 14.35
N ASP A 207 -17.16 18.27 13.98
CA ASP A 207 -17.19 19.16 12.83
C ASP A 207 -16.77 18.47 11.52
N GLY A 208 -16.40 17.19 11.58
CA GLY A 208 -15.91 16.40 10.45
C GLY A 208 -14.40 16.57 10.20
N THR A 209 -13.68 17.32 11.03
CA THR A 209 -12.23 17.48 10.86
C THR A 209 -11.49 16.21 11.26
N PRO A 210 -10.55 15.73 10.43
CA PRO A 210 -9.73 14.57 10.76
C PRO A 210 -8.70 14.92 11.85
N HIS A 211 -8.46 13.98 12.75
CA HIS A 211 -7.40 14.04 13.73
C HIS A 211 -6.63 12.72 13.71
N VAL A 212 -5.40 12.77 13.22
CA VAL A 212 -4.53 11.61 13.09
C VAL A 212 -3.67 11.50 14.35
N ILE A 213 -3.77 10.36 15.04
CA ILE A 213 -2.98 10.05 16.23
C ILE A 213 -2.02 8.91 15.89
N GLY A 214 -0.73 9.25 15.85
CA GLY A 214 0.37 8.29 15.70
C GLY A 214 0.79 7.65 17.02
N PRO A 215 1.94 6.97 17.03
CA PRO A 215 2.44 6.29 18.22
C PRO A 215 2.59 7.22 19.42
N THR A 216 1.92 6.90 20.53
CA THR A 216 1.78 7.80 21.68
C THR A 216 2.96 7.78 22.65
N GLY A 217 4.03 7.04 22.33
CA GLY A 217 5.20 6.90 23.20
C GLY A 217 5.90 8.22 23.58
N LYS A 218 5.77 9.26 22.73
CA LYS A 218 6.32 10.60 22.98
C LYS A 218 5.38 11.51 23.80
N GLU A 219 4.13 11.11 23.99
CA GLU A 219 3.13 11.92 24.67
C GLU A 219 3.21 11.80 26.21
N LYS A 220 2.63 12.78 26.91
CA LYS A 220 2.66 12.83 28.37
C LYS A 220 1.91 11.63 28.96
N GLY A 221 2.65 10.69 29.55
CA GLY A 221 2.09 9.46 30.10
C GLY A 221 1.76 8.40 29.05
N GLY A 222 2.29 8.53 27.83
CA GLY A 222 2.13 7.55 26.75
C GLY A 222 0.72 7.51 26.15
N LYS A 223 -0.09 8.55 26.36
CA LYS A 223 -1.53 8.58 26.05
C LYS A 223 -1.89 9.90 25.37
N ALA A 224 -2.59 9.80 24.24
CA ALA A 224 -3.23 10.95 23.62
C ALA A 224 -4.64 11.15 24.17
N THR A 225 -5.08 12.41 24.19
CA THR A 225 -6.41 12.79 24.70
C THR A 225 -7.37 12.95 23.53
N LEU A 226 -8.53 12.31 23.62
CA LEU A 226 -9.64 12.48 22.68
C LEU A 226 -10.58 13.58 23.19
N GLU A 227 -11.00 14.45 22.30
CA GLU A 227 -11.98 15.50 22.56
C GLU A 227 -13.41 14.92 22.62
N GLY A 228 -14.37 15.76 23.04
CA GLY A 228 -15.78 15.35 23.14
C GLY A 228 -16.36 14.95 21.78
N PHE A 229 -16.96 13.77 21.73
CA PHE A 229 -17.54 13.12 20.55
C PHE A 229 -16.58 12.90 19.38
N GLU A 230 -15.27 12.88 19.66
CA GLU A 230 -14.27 12.51 18.66
C GLU A 230 -14.35 11.01 18.35
N ARG A 231 -14.74 10.67 17.12
CA ARG A 231 -15.10 9.30 16.74
C ARG A 231 -13.93 8.56 16.10
N PHE A 232 -13.71 7.33 16.51
CA PHE A 232 -12.78 6.45 15.80
C PHE A 232 -13.30 6.16 14.40
N ARG A 233 -12.48 6.41 13.38
CA ARG A 233 -12.79 6.05 11.99
C ARG A 233 -12.11 4.75 11.60
N GLN A 234 -10.78 4.73 11.70
CA GLN A 234 -10.00 3.60 11.24
C GLN A 234 -8.60 3.63 11.85
N ALA A 235 -8.02 2.45 12.05
CA ALA A 235 -6.60 2.29 12.33
C ALA A 235 -5.90 1.61 11.16
N ILE A 236 -4.62 1.94 10.98
CA ILE A 236 -3.78 1.44 9.90
C ILE A 236 -2.48 0.92 10.52
N ASP A 237 -2.06 -0.26 10.07
CA ASP A 237 -0.73 -0.80 10.33
C ASP A 237 0.29 -0.11 9.41
N ILE A 238 1.18 0.68 10.01
CA ILE A 238 2.16 1.51 9.28
C ILE A 238 3.47 0.77 8.95
N ARG A 239 3.56 -0.52 9.30
CA ARG A 239 4.70 -1.36 8.96
C ARG A 239 4.83 -1.55 7.45
N ASP A 240 6.01 -2.01 7.04
CA ASP A 240 6.26 -2.39 5.65
C ASP A 240 5.54 -3.70 5.34
N HIS A 241 4.67 -3.67 4.33
CA HIS A 241 3.92 -4.83 3.86
C HIS A 241 4.56 -5.38 2.59
N TYR A 242 4.70 -6.71 2.53
CA TYR A 242 5.32 -7.39 1.40
C TYR A 242 4.25 -8.17 0.62
N VAL A 243 4.23 -7.97 -0.69
CA VAL A 243 3.37 -8.69 -1.63
C VAL A 243 4.24 -9.49 -2.57
N ASP A 244 3.92 -10.77 -2.65
CA ASP A 244 4.58 -11.71 -3.55
C ASP A 244 3.53 -12.34 -4.46
N LEU A 245 3.56 -12.00 -5.76
CA LEU A 245 2.61 -12.51 -6.75
C LEU A 245 3.30 -13.63 -7.55
N ARG A 246 2.94 -14.88 -7.24
CA ARG A 246 3.53 -16.08 -7.86
C ARG A 246 2.45 -17.04 -8.36
N ASP A 247 2.81 -17.84 -9.36
CA ASP A 247 1.89 -18.82 -9.96
C ASP A 247 1.69 -20.07 -9.06
N GLN A 248 2.52 -20.25 -8.02
CA GLN A 248 2.52 -21.42 -7.13
C GLN A 248 1.72 -21.23 -5.83
N ASP A 249 1.24 -20.01 -5.53
CA ASP A 249 0.47 -19.72 -4.32
C ASP A 249 -0.98 -19.36 -4.69
N ASP A 250 -1.93 -20.17 -4.24
CA ASP A 250 -3.37 -19.95 -4.46
C ASP A 250 -3.85 -18.63 -3.84
N LYS A 251 -3.17 -18.13 -2.80
CA LYS A 251 -3.53 -16.87 -2.13
C LYS A 251 -3.06 -15.63 -2.88
N SER A 252 -1.98 -15.73 -3.67
CA SER A 252 -1.39 -14.60 -4.38
C SER A 252 -1.02 -14.95 -5.83
N PRO A 253 -2.01 -15.33 -6.66
CA PRO A 253 -1.78 -15.72 -8.04
C PRO A 253 -1.06 -14.63 -8.85
N SER A 254 -0.27 -15.10 -9.80
CA SER A 254 0.35 -14.33 -10.88
C SER A 254 -0.67 -13.44 -11.61
N VAL A 255 -0.22 -12.31 -12.14
CA VAL A 255 -1.11 -11.38 -12.84
C VAL A 255 -1.18 -11.76 -14.30
N LYS A 256 -2.37 -12.17 -14.75
CA LYS A 256 -2.66 -12.55 -16.13
C LYS A 256 -3.34 -11.38 -16.84
N SER A 257 -2.85 -11.01 -18.02
CA SER A 257 -3.45 -9.98 -18.89
C SER A 257 -3.20 -10.31 -20.36
N ARG A 258 -3.51 -9.38 -21.25
CA ARG A 258 -3.20 -9.44 -22.68
C ARG A 258 -2.37 -8.22 -23.08
N SER A 259 -1.47 -8.39 -24.05
CA SER A 259 -0.80 -7.27 -24.71
C SER A 259 -1.78 -6.44 -25.54
N LEU A 260 -1.32 -5.29 -26.04
CA LEU A 260 -2.05 -4.48 -27.00
C LEU A 260 -2.42 -5.27 -28.27
N ASP A 261 -1.58 -6.25 -28.66
CA ASP A 261 -1.82 -7.17 -29.77
C ASP A 261 -2.83 -8.31 -29.44
N GLY A 262 -3.41 -8.31 -28.24
CA GLY A 262 -4.38 -9.31 -27.79
C GLY A 262 -3.77 -10.66 -27.36
N ILE A 263 -2.45 -10.77 -27.29
CA ILE A 263 -1.74 -12.01 -26.93
C ILE A 263 -1.67 -12.13 -25.40
N PRO A 264 -2.02 -13.29 -24.81
CA PRO A 264 -1.97 -13.45 -23.36
C PRO A 264 -0.53 -13.35 -22.83
N ILE A 265 -0.33 -12.59 -21.75
CA ILE A 265 0.94 -12.43 -21.05
C ILE A 265 0.68 -12.59 -19.56
N THR A 266 1.59 -13.27 -18.86
CA THR A 266 1.53 -13.44 -17.41
C THR A 266 2.76 -12.81 -16.75
N ALA A 267 2.57 -11.98 -15.74
CA ALA A 267 3.66 -11.49 -14.90
C ALA A 267 3.84 -12.42 -13.69
N ILE A 268 5.03 -12.99 -13.56
CA ILE A 268 5.42 -13.92 -12.49
C ILE A 268 6.57 -13.34 -11.66
N ASP A 269 6.72 -13.83 -10.42
CA ASP A 269 7.76 -13.42 -9.45
C ASP A 269 7.79 -11.91 -9.17
N VAL A 270 6.61 -11.28 -9.17
CA VAL A 270 6.49 -9.86 -8.83
C VAL A 270 6.52 -9.71 -7.31
N ARG A 271 7.63 -9.17 -6.79
CA ARG A 271 7.80 -8.84 -5.37
C ARG A 271 7.83 -7.35 -5.15
N LEU A 272 6.88 -6.89 -4.35
CA LEU A 272 6.65 -5.48 -4.04
C LEU A 272 6.61 -5.31 -2.53
N MET A 273 7.15 -4.20 -2.06
CA MET A 273 6.90 -3.70 -0.71
C MET A 273 6.12 -2.40 -0.81
N PHE A 274 5.15 -2.24 0.08
CA PHE A 274 4.43 -0.98 0.20
C PHE A 274 4.30 -0.58 1.67
N SER A 275 4.28 0.72 1.91
CA SER A 275 4.09 1.32 3.21
C SER A 275 3.23 2.57 3.07
N VAL A 276 2.78 3.13 4.19
CA VAL A 276 2.23 4.50 4.17
C VAL A 276 3.31 5.47 3.68
N HIS A 277 2.90 6.48 2.93
CA HIS A 277 3.82 7.49 2.41
C HIS A 277 4.52 8.25 3.55
N ARG A 278 5.85 8.33 3.48
CA ARG A 278 6.69 8.90 4.54
C ARG A 278 7.10 10.36 4.31
N ASN A 279 6.76 10.94 3.16
CA ASN A 279 7.17 12.29 2.74
C ASN A 279 8.69 12.55 2.94
N GLY A 280 9.52 11.55 2.64
CA GLY A 280 10.98 11.63 2.77
C GLY A 280 11.54 11.53 4.19
N LYS A 281 10.70 11.33 5.22
CA LYS A 281 11.15 11.05 6.60
C LYS A 281 11.85 9.70 6.66
N LYS A 282 13.02 9.64 7.29
CA LYS A 282 13.80 8.41 7.45
C LYS A 282 13.44 7.71 8.77
N PRO A 283 13.38 6.37 8.79
CA PRO A 283 13.22 5.59 10.01
C PRO A 283 14.28 5.93 11.07
N THR A 284 13.86 6.04 12.33
CA THR A 284 14.72 6.21 13.50
C THR A 284 14.41 5.15 14.55
N ILE A 285 15.25 4.99 15.59
CA ILE A 285 15.00 4.01 16.66
C ILE A 285 13.71 4.33 17.42
N GLU A 286 13.44 5.61 17.65
CA GLU A 286 12.24 6.07 18.37
C GLU A 286 10.99 6.06 17.49
N GLU A 287 11.15 6.20 16.17
CA GLU A 287 10.08 6.22 15.19
C GLU A 287 10.49 5.33 14.01
N PRO A 288 10.34 3.99 14.17
CA PRO A 288 10.78 3.02 13.16
C PRO A 288 9.95 3.09 11.87
N TYR A 289 8.71 3.56 11.98
CA TYR A 289 7.77 3.67 10.86
C TYR A 289 7.24 5.11 10.77
N PRO A 290 8.02 6.06 10.22
CA PRO A 290 7.52 7.42 10.05
C PRO A 290 6.42 7.43 9.00
N PHE A 291 5.46 8.34 9.14
CA PHE A 291 4.35 8.51 8.21
C PHE A 291 4.01 9.99 7.99
N ASP A 292 3.22 10.25 6.94
CA ASP A 292 2.60 11.54 6.66
C ASP A 292 1.11 11.51 7.04
N GLU A 293 0.65 12.46 7.84
CA GLU A 293 -0.74 12.50 8.34
C GLU A 293 -1.74 12.62 7.17
N LYS A 294 -1.42 13.43 6.17
CA LYS A 294 -2.26 13.58 4.96
C LYS A 294 -2.36 12.29 4.17
N ALA A 295 -1.35 11.43 4.22
CA ALA A 295 -1.39 10.13 3.57
C ALA A 295 -2.39 9.20 4.26
N ILE A 296 -2.47 9.25 5.59
CA ILE A 296 -3.47 8.52 6.38
C ILE A 296 -4.88 8.99 6.05
N GLU A 297 -5.12 10.31 6.03
CA GLU A 297 -6.41 10.87 5.65
C GLU A 297 -6.85 10.37 4.27
N ARG A 298 -5.96 10.47 3.27
CA ARG A 298 -6.26 9.98 1.91
C ARG A 298 -6.54 8.49 1.89
N LEU A 299 -5.77 7.68 2.62
CA LEU A 299 -5.97 6.24 2.69
C LEU A 299 -7.34 5.86 3.27
N VAL A 300 -7.74 6.50 4.36
CA VAL A 300 -9.02 6.20 5.02
C VAL A 300 -10.19 6.71 4.20
N TYR A 301 -10.16 7.97 3.72
CA TYR A 301 -11.27 8.55 2.98
C TYR A 301 -11.38 8.08 1.53
N SER A 302 -10.31 7.56 0.93
CA SER A 302 -10.35 6.95 -0.41
C SER A 302 -10.73 5.47 -0.39
N ALA A 303 -10.94 4.87 0.79
CA ALA A 303 -11.38 3.48 0.90
C ALA A 303 -12.81 3.35 0.40
N GLY A 304 -13.02 2.50 -0.62
CA GLY A 304 -14.35 2.23 -1.15
C GLY A 304 -15.19 1.39 -0.18
N SER A 305 -16.41 1.83 0.11
CA SER A 305 -17.41 1.00 0.79
C SER A 305 -18.08 0.05 -0.22
N LYS A 306 -18.14 -1.25 0.06
CA LYS A 306 -18.97 -2.16 -0.73
C LYS A 306 -20.43 -1.93 -0.35
N VAL A 307 -21.24 -1.54 -1.34
CA VAL A 307 -22.70 -1.47 -1.19
C VAL A 307 -23.26 -2.79 -1.71
N THR A 308 -23.82 -3.60 -0.83
CA THR A 308 -24.44 -4.90 -1.13
C THR A 308 -25.91 -4.86 -0.72
N PRO A 309 -26.82 -4.39 -1.60
CA PRO A 309 -28.23 -4.14 -1.27
C PRO A 309 -28.99 -5.34 -0.69
N ASP A 310 -28.57 -6.55 -1.06
CA ASP A 310 -29.25 -7.81 -0.69
C ASP A 310 -28.80 -8.38 0.66
N GLN A 311 -27.83 -7.75 1.34
CA GLN A 311 -27.36 -8.16 2.67
C GLN A 311 -28.05 -7.37 3.78
N PRO A 312 -28.20 -7.95 4.99
CA PRO A 312 -28.80 -7.26 6.13
C PRO A 312 -28.07 -5.96 6.50
N ASN A 313 -26.77 -5.85 6.19
CA ASN A 313 -25.99 -4.62 6.27
C ASN A 313 -25.63 -4.15 4.86
N PRO A 314 -26.47 -3.32 4.21
CA PRO A 314 -26.32 -2.97 2.80
C PRO A 314 -25.07 -2.12 2.51
N SER A 315 -24.44 -1.55 3.54
CA SER A 315 -23.18 -0.82 3.48
C SER A 315 -22.24 -1.30 4.59
N ALA A 316 -21.55 -2.43 4.38
CA ALA A 316 -20.49 -2.86 5.28
C ALA A 316 -19.18 -2.16 4.88
N PHE A 317 -18.68 -1.27 5.74
CA PHE A 317 -17.35 -0.69 5.59
C PHE A 317 -16.30 -1.72 6.03
N GLU A 318 -15.87 -2.59 5.11
CA GLU A 318 -14.72 -3.46 5.33
C GLU A 318 -13.45 -2.75 4.87
N PHE A 319 -12.79 -2.04 5.79
CA PHE A 319 -11.50 -1.43 5.50
C PHE A 319 -10.41 -2.49 5.43
N SER A 320 -9.99 -2.85 4.22
CA SER A 320 -8.80 -3.65 3.98
C SER A 320 -7.91 -2.98 2.95
N TRP A 321 -7.13 -2.01 3.42
CA TRP A 321 -6.24 -1.25 2.53
C TRP A 321 -5.16 -2.14 1.88
N ILE A 322 -4.71 -3.20 2.55
CA ILE A 322 -3.80 -4.22 2.01
C ILE A 322 -4.41 -4.89 0.78
N ASN A 323 -5.65 -5.38 0.88
CA ASN A 323 -6.34 -6.02 -0.24
C ASN A 323 -6.63 -5.02 -1.37
N ASN A 324 -7.02 -3.78 -1.02
CA ASN A 324 -7.21 -2.70 -1.99
C ASN A 324 -5.92 -2.39 -2.74
N MET A 325 -4.77 -2.41 -2.07
CA MET A 325 -3.46 -2.21 -2.67
C MET A 325 -3.06 -3.38 -3.58
N ILE A 326 -3.29 -4.63 -3.17
CA ILE A 326 -3.07 -5.80 -4.02
C ILE A 326 -3.93 -5.71 -5.29
N GLY A 327 -5.20 -5.35 -5.15
CA GLY A 327 -6.10 -5.12 -6.29
C GLY A 327 -5.62 -4.00 -7.21
N LEU A 328 -5.15 -2.88 -6.65
CA LEU A 328 -4.59 -1.76 -7.40
C LEU A 328 -3.32 -2.15 -8.16
N ILE A 329 -2.41 -2.88 -7.52
CA ILE A 329 -1.20 -3.42 -8.14
C ILE A 329 -1.58 -4.29 -9.34
N ARG A 330 -2.49 -5.24 -9.15
CA ARG A 330 -2.96 -6.14 -10.21
C ARG A 330 -3.60 -5.37 -11.37
N GLY A 331 -4.47 -4.41 -11.08
CA GLY A 331 -5.13 -3.59 -12.09
C GLY A 331 -4.15 -2.72 -12.88
N LYS A 332 -3.18 -2.08 -12.20
CA LYS A 332 -2.16 -1.26 -12.86
C LYS A 332 -1.18 -2.09 -13.67
N LEU A 333 -0.75 -3.25 -13.17
CA LEU A 333 0.10 -4.17 -13.92
C LEU A 333 -0.65 -4.74 -15.13
N GLY A 334 -1.94 -5.06 -14.97
CA GLY A 334 -2.85 -5.47 -16.05
C GLY A 334 -2.99 -4.42 -17.14
N GLY A 335 -3.22 -3.16 -16.76
CA GLY A 335 -3.28 -2.01 -17.67
C GLY A 335 -1.96 -1.77 -18.38
N PHE A 336 -0.85 -1.75 -17.64
CA PHE A 336 0.50 -1.64 -18.20
C PHE A 336 0.76 -2.72 -19.26
N MET A 337 0.34 -3.97 -18.97
CA MET A 337 0.40 -5.09 -19.91
C MET A 337 -0.35 -4.79 -21.22
N SER A 338 -1.57 -4.27 -21.11
CA SER A 338 -2.45 -3.98 -22.26
C SER A 338 -2.06 -2.79 -23.11
N GLU A 339 -1.23 -1.89 -22.60
CA GLU A 339 -0.83 -0.66 -23.31
C GLU A 339 0.36 -0.85 -24.26
N ARG A 340 1.04 -2.01 -24.23
CA ARG A 340 2.24 -2.26 -25.05
C ARG A 340 2.11 -3.54 -25.89
N ASN A 341 2.79 -3.52 -27.03
CA ASN A 341 2.88 -4.67 -27.94
C ASN A 341 3.73 -5.80 -27.35
N LEU A 342 3.50 -7.05 -27.79
CA LEU A 342 4.24 -8.23 -27.36
C LEU A 342 5.75 -8.07 -27.58
N THR A 343 6.15 -7.46 -28.70
CA THR A 343 7.56 -7.22 -29.06
C THR A 343 8.32 -6.47 -27.96
N VAL A 344 7.64 -5.59 -27.22
CA VAL A 344 8.24 -4.82 -26.13
C VAL A 344 8.57 -5.73 -24.95
N TYR A 345 7.68 -6.66 -24.60
CA TYR A 345 7.92 -7.65 -23.52
C TYR A 345 8.99 -8.69 -23.89
N LEU A 346 9.06 -9.09 -25.16
CA LEU A 346 10.10 -9.99 -25.65
C LEU A 346 11.48 -9.31 -25.71
N ALA A 347 11.51 -7.98 -25.85
CA ALA A 347 12.73 -7.19 -25.79
C ALA A 347 13.23 -7.01 -24.34
N SER A 348 12.34 -7.04 -23.35
CA SER A 348 12.69 -7.06 -21.92
C SER A 348 13.01 -8.48 -21.44
N ILE A 349 14.22 -8.93 -21.76
CA ILE A 349 14.73 -10.24 -21.34
C ILE A 349 14.90 -10.27 -19.81
N GLY A 350 14.49 -11.37 -19.16
CA GLY A 350 14.64 -11.54 -17.71
C GLY A 350 16.08 -11.87 -17.28
N GLN A 351 16.43 -11.62 -16.01
CA GLN A 351 17.74 -11.97 -15.41
C GLN A 351 18.28 -13.38 -15.75
N PRO A 352 17.50 -14.48 -15.69
CA PRO A 352 18.04 -15.82 -16.01
C PRO A 352 18.40 -15.99 -17.48
N GLU A 353 17.77 -15.25 -18.38
CA GLU A 353 18.12 -15.24 -19.81
C GLU A 353 19.30 -14.31 -20.08
N ILE A 354 19.45 -13.22 -19.32
CA ILE A 354 20.63 -12.35 -19.30
C ILE A 354 21.87 -13.16 -18.87
N GLU A 355 21.76 -13.95 -17.80
CA GLU A 355 22.87 -14.81 -17.33
C GLU A 355 23.21 -15.89 -18.36
N LYS A 356 22.22 -16.54 -18.98
CA LYS A 356 22.44 -17.52 -20.06
C LYS A 356 23.05 -16.88 -21.31
N ALA A 357 22.66 -15.66 -21.66
CA ALA A 357 23.22 -14.92 -22.79
C ALA A 357 24.67 -14.54 -22.51
N LYS A 358 24.97 -14.04 -21.31
CA LYS A 358 26.33 -13.70 -20.87
C LYS A 358 27.25 -14.94 -20.86
N GLN A 359 26.75 -16.09 -20.39
CA GLN A 359 27.48 -17.36 -20.47
C GLN A 359 27.77 -17.78 -21.92
N ARG A 360 26.82 -17.60 -22.85
CA ARG A 360 27.06 -17.86 -24.28
C ARG A 360 28.06 -16.89 -24.89
N GLU A 361 28.01 -15.60 -24.55
CA GLU A 361 28.98 -14.61 -25.01
C GLU A 361 30.40 -14.94 -24.50
N GLU A 362 30.54 -15.37 -23.24
CA GLU A 362 31.82 -15.81 -22.70
C GLU A 362 32.34 -17.09 -23.39
N LEU A 363 31.45 -18.00 -23.77
CA LEU A 363 31.81 -19.19 -24.56
C LEU A 363 32.22 -18.83 -25.99
N LEU A 364 31.47 -17.94 -26.65
CA LEU A 364 31.79 -17.47 -28.00
C LEU A 364 33.08 -16.66 -28.02
N ALA A 365 33.34 -15.81 -27.04
CA ALA A 365 34.60 -15.08 -26.92
C ALA A 365 35.80 -16.02 -26.69
N LYS A 366 35.61 -17.13 -25.96
CA LYS A 366 36.62 -18.20 -25.81
C LYS A 366 36.83 -18.97 -27.11
N GLU A 367 35.79 -19.19 -27.89
CA GLU A 367 35.86 -19.85 -29.19
C GLU A 367 36.51 -18.94 -30.25
N GLU A 368 36.18 -17.65 -30.26
CA GLU A 368 36.77 -16.63 -31.14
C GLU A 368 38.26 -16.43 -30.83
N SER A 369 38.66 -16.43 -29.56
CA SER A 369 40.09 -16.37 -29.19
C SER A 369 40.85 -17.66 -29.57
N ARG A 370 40.17 -18.81 -29.62
CA ARG A 370 40.69 -20.06 -30.19
C ARG A 370 40.78 -20.05 -31.72
N LEU A 371 39.85 -19.40 -32.41
CA LEU A 371 39.84 -19.30 -33.86
C LEU A 371 40.81 -18.21 -34.36
N ALA A 372 40.98 -17.12 -33.61
CA ALA A 372 41.96 -16.07 -33.89
C ALA A 372 43.41 -16.56 -33.76
N THR A 373 43.66 -17.60 -32.95
CA THR A 373 44.98 -18.26 -32.88
C THR A 373 45.27 -19.23 -34.04
N LEU A 374 44.29 -19.48 -34.92
CA LEU A 374 44.43 -20.33 -36.11
C LEU A 374 44.48 -19.53 -37.44
N ALA A 375 44.29 -18.22 -37.39
CA ALA A 375 44.22 -17.36 -38.57
C ALA A 375 45.20 -16.16 -38.47
N GLU A 376 46.46 -16.43 -38.14
CA GLU A 376 47.56 -15.53 -38.49
C GLU A 376 48.29 -16.08 -39.73
N ASP A 377 47.71 -15.82 -40.90
CA ASP A 377 48.44 -15.47 -42.12
C ASP A 377 47.46 -15.28 -43.28
N THR A 378 47.04 -14.04 -43.55
CA THR A 378 47.20 -13.36 -44.85
C THR A 378 46.35 -12.07 -44.98
N SER A 379 47.08 -10.99 -45.25
CA SER A 379 46.75 -9.88 -46.16
C SER A 379 45.86 -8.70 -45.71
N LYS A 380 46.39 -7.52 -46.08
CA LYS A 380 45.91 -6.14 -45.89
C LYS A 380 44.64 -5.80 -46.68
N GLY A 381 43.77 -4.99 -46.06
CA GLY A 381 43.22 -3.77 -46.68
C GLY A 381 41.86 -3.84 -47.40
N LYS A 382 40.79 -3.39 -46.71
CA LYS A 382 39.76 -2.46 -47.24
C LYS A 382 38.82 -2.03 -46.12
N GLU A 383 38.66 -0.72 -45.92
CA GLU A 383 37.67 -0.12 -45.03
C GLU A 383 36.26 -0.54 -45.45
N THR A 384 35.64 -1.39 -44.65
CA THR A 384 34.20 -1.64 -44.68
C THR A 384 33.54 -0.65 -43.73
N LYS A 385 32.47 0.02 -44.20
CA LYS A 385 31.63 0.90 -43.39
C LYS A 385 31.32 0.22 -42.06
N ARG A 386 31.66 0.90 -40.95
CA ARG A 386 31.39 0.41 -39.59
C ARG A 386 29.94 -0.05 -39.52
N ALA A 387 29.74 -1.33 -39.18
CA ALA A 387 28.44 -1.83 -38.78
C ALA A 387 27.86 -0.89 -37.70
N PRO A 388 26.55 -0.63 -37.69
CA PRO A 388 25.94 0.14 -36.61
C PRO A 388 26.37 -0.47 -35.28
N GLU A 389 26.80 0.38 -34.35
CA GLU A 389 27.23 -0.01 -33.02
C GLU A 389 26.11 -0.86 -32.40
N PHE A 390 26.36 -2.15 -32.20
CA PHE A 390 25.41 -3.06 -31.58
C PHE A 390 25.13 -2.50 -30.18
N MET A 391 23.93 -1.94 -29.98
CA MET A 391 23.45 -1.63 -28.64
C MET A 391 23.00 -2.94 -28.01
N PRO A 392 23.77 -3.52 -27.08
CA PRO A 392 23.37 -4.75 -26.40
C PRO A 392 22.02 -4.55 -25.70
N ARG A 393 21.19 -5.60 -25.73
CA ARG A 393 19.78 -5.58 -25.31
C ARG A 393 19.55 -5.12 -23.86
N TYR A 394 20.58 -5.08 -23.00
CA TYR A 394 20.46 -4.52 -21.64
C TYR A 394 20.28 -2.99 -21.62
N LYS A 395 20.59 -2.27 -22.72
CA LYS A 395 20.27 -0.84 -22.87
C LYS A 395 18.77 -0.60 -23.17
N ILE A 396 17.99 -1.67 -23.34
CA ILE A 396 16.52 -1.62 -23.38
C ILE A 396 16.06 -1.52 -21.93
N THR A 397 15.48 -0.38 -21.60
CA THR A 397 14.94 -0.04 -20.27
C THR A 397 14.18 -1.22 -19.67
N ASN A 398 14.49 -1.59 -18.43
CA ASN A 398 13.72 -2.61 -17.70
C ASN A 398 12.26 -2.14 -17.61
N LEU A 399 11.33 -2.80 -18.30
CA LEU A 399 9.92 -2.38 -18.32
C LEU A 399 9.31 -2.33 -16.92
N PHE A 400 9.80 -3.17 -16.00
CA PHE A 400 9.38 -3.12 -14.61
C PHE A 400 9.85 -1.86 -13.88
N THR A 401 11.00 -1.28 -14.24
CA THR A 401 11.43 0.00 -13.62
C THR A 401 10.59 1.16 -14.13
N GLN A 402 10.23 1.18 -15.42
CA GLN A 402 9.29 2.18 -15.95
C GLN A 402 7.91 2.07 -15.30
N PHE A 403 7.38 0.85 -15.20
CA PHE A 403 6.14 0.59 -14.47
C PHE A 403 6.25 1.05 -13.01
N ALA A 404 7.34 0.69 -12.32
CA ALA A 404 7.55 1.04 -10.93
C ALA A 404 7.58 2.57 -10.73
N ASP A 405 8.22 3.33 -11.61
CA ASP A 405 8.27 4.79 -11.51
C ASP A 405 6.89 5.45 -11.75
N GLU A 406 6.17 5.01 -12.79
CA GLU A 406 4.82 5.50 -13.09
C GLU A 406 3.83 5.14 -11.96
N PHE A 407 3.90 3.91 -11.48
CA PHE A 407 3.03 3.42 -10.43
C PHE A 407 3.34 4.07 -9.08
N THR A 408 4.61 4.30 -8.75
CA THR A 408 5.03 5.00 -7.53
C THR A 408 4.47 6.42 -7.51
N LYS A 409 4.47 7.14 -8.64
CA LYS A 409 3.85 8.48 -8.72
C LYS A 409 2.35 8.40 -8.44
N SER A 410 1.64 7.49 -9.10
CA SER A 410 0.17 7.33 -8.93
C SER A 410 -0.21 6.85 -7.52
N ALA A 411 0.64 6.06 -6.85
CA ALA A 411 0.39 5.57 -5.50
C ALA A 411 0.61 6.64 -4.43
N ARG A 412 1.56 7.57 -4.64
CA ARG A 412 1.76 8.72 -3.74
C ARG A 412 0.51 9.59 -3.63
N ASP A 413 -0.20 9.78 -4.74
CA ASP A 413 -1.48 10.51 -4.74
C ASP A 413 -2.53 9.84 -3.85
N LYS A 414 -2.42 8.51 -3.65
CA LYS A 414 -3.28 7.73 -2.74
C LYS A 414 -2.73 7.58 -1.32
N GLY A 415 -1.61 8.23 -0.98
CA GLY A 415 -1.00 8.15 0.34
C GLY A 415 -0.12 6.91 0.56
N VAL A 416 0.29 6.22 -0.49
CA VAL A 416 1.10 4.98 -0.40
C VAL A 416 2.48 5.20 -1.01
N GLU A 417 3.48 4.62 -0.38
CA GLU A 417 4.83 4.52 -0.91
C GLU A 417 5.13 3.08 -1.31
N LEU A 418 5.71 2.92 -2.50
CA LEU A 418 6.00 1.64 -3.11
C LEU A 418 7.49 1.50 -3.32
N HIS A 419 7.98 0.32 -2.99
CA HIS A 419 9.35 -0.09 -3.20
C HIS A 419 9.37 -1.41 -3.96
N TRP A 420 9.99 -1.38 -5.13
CA TRP A 420 10.17 -2.55 -5.97
C TRP A 420 11.35 -3.37 -5.46
N ILE A 421 11.13 -4.64 -5.07
CA ILE A 421 12.17 -5.49 -4.47
C ILE A 421 12.67 -6.56 -5.45
N GLY A 422 11.80 -7.15 -6.27
CA GLY A 422 12.13 -8.31 -7.10
C GLY A 422 12.07 -8.04 -8.60
N VAL A 423 12.99 -8.61 -9.38
CA VAL A 423 12.96 -8.52 -10.85
C VAL A 423 11.91 -9.49 -11.39
N GLY A 424 10.66 -9.04 -11.49
CA GLY A 424 9.58 -9.85 -12.07
C GLY A 424 9.96 -10.38 -13.46
N THR A 425 9.35 -11.48 -13.88
CA THR A 425 9.57 -12.04 -15.22
C THR A 425 8.24 -12.17 -15.98
N TRP A 426 8.31 -12.03 -17.30
CA TRP A 426 7.15 -12.14 -18.19
C TRP A 426 7.10 -13.56 -18.76
N LYS A 427 5.98 -14.23 -18.59
CA LYS A 427 5.70 -15.54 -19.20
C LYS A 427 4.75 -15.31 -20.39
N THR A 428 5.27 -15.55 -21.58
CA THR A 428 4.51 -15.52 -22.84
C THR A 428 4.17 -16.96 -23.29
N PRO A 429 3.10 -17.17 -24.07
CA PRO A 429 2.82 -18.47 -24.68
C PRO A 429 3.96 -18.82 -25.64
N ILE A 430 4.63 -19.93 -25.33
CA ILE A 430 5.89 -20.39 -25.95
C ILE A 430 5.73 -20.66 -27.47
N GLU A 431 4.50 -20.86 -27.95
CA GLU A 431 4.23 -21.30 -29.33
C GLU A 431 4.20 -20.20 -30.40
N ILE A 432 4.01 -18.90 -30.07
CA ILE A 432 3.71 -17.89 -31.10
C ILE A 432 4.96 -17.13 -31.60
N VAL A 433 6.10 -17.27 -30.93
CA VAL A 433 7.25 -16.35 -31.06
C VAL A 433 8.50 -16.91 -31.78
N PRO A 434 8.75 -18.22 -31.93
CA PRO A 434 9.93 -18.68 -32.68
C PRO A 434 9.82 -18.44 -34.19
N GLU A 435 8.69 -18.79 -34.81
CA GLU A 435 8.59 -18.83 -36.28
C GLU A 435 8.50 -17.44 -36.90
N LYS A 436 7.63 -16.57 -36.40
CA LYS A 436 7.48 -15.21 -36.97
C LYS A 436 8.70 -14.32 -36.77
N HIS A 437 9.48 -14.51 -35.69
CA HIS A 437 10.74 -13.80 -35.51
C HIS A 437 11.86 -14.40 -36.35
N LEU A 438 11.89 -15.73 -36.54
CA LEU A 438 12.78 -16.36 -37.52
C LEU A 438 12.46 -15.88 -38.93
N GLU A 439 11.18 -15.80 -39.30
CA GLU A 439 10.71 -15.27 -40.58
C GLU A 439 11.02 -13.79 -40.73
N ALA A 440 10.76 -12.95 -39.74
CA ALA A 440 11.12 -11.53 -39.80
C ALA A 440 12.63 -11.31 -39.90
N TRP A 441 13.43 -12.13 -39.20
CA TRP A 441 14.88 -12.10 -39.30
C TRP A 441 15.37 -12.58 -40.67
N LYS A 442 14.77 -13.66 -41.19
CA LYS A 442 15.03 -14.21 -42.53
C LYS A 442 14.64 -13.21 -43.62
N LEU A 443 13.48 -12.56 -43.50
CA LEU A 443 12.97 -11.52 -44.40
C LEU A 443 13.81 -10.23 -44.33
N SER A 444 14.26 -9.82 -43.14
CA SER A 444 15.22 -8.70 -43.00
C SER A 444 16.57 -9.03 -43.63
N ARG A 445 17.04 -10.28 -43.51
CA ARG A 445 18.29 -10.75 -44.14
C ARG A 445 18.13 -10.83 -45.67
N GLU A 446 16.99 -11.29 -46.16
CA GLU A 446 16.63 -11.32 -47.58
C GLU A 446 16.48 -9.90 -48.16
N ASN A 447 15.88 -8.97 -47.41
CA ASN A 447 15.73 -7.57 -47.83
C ASN A 447 17.07 -6.82 -47.80
N LEU A 448 17.98 -7.15 -46.87
CA LEU A 448 19.37 -6.68 -46.89
C LEU A 448 20.16 -7.23 -48.10
N GLY A 449 19.87 -8.47 -48.52
CA GLY A 449 20.47 -9.08 -49.71
C GLY A 449 19.99 -8.51 -51.04
N LYS A 450 18.76 -7.96 -51.10
CA LYS A 450 18.15 -7.41 -52.32
C LYS A 450 18.66 -6.01 -52.72
N GLY A 451 19.49 -5.36 -51.89
CA GLY A 451 19.95 -3.99 -52.13
C GLY A 451 21.27 -3.82 -52.92
N SER A 452 21.94 -4.91 -53.30
CA SER A 452 23.25 -4.85 -53.96
C SER A 452 23.47 -6.06 -54.87
N ASP A 453 23.53 -5.84 -56.19
CA ASP A 453 23.81 -6.89 -57.20
C ASP A 453 25.14 -7.62 -56.96
N ASP A 454 26.09 -6.96 -56.30
CA ASP A 454 27.41 -7.50 -55.97
C ASP A 454 27.37 -8.48 -54.78
N ALA A 455 26.43 -8.27 -53.85
CA ALA A 455 26.17 -9.20 -52.75
C ALA A 455 25.44 -10.46 -53.24
N LEU A 456 24.59 -10.33 -54.26
CA LEU A 456 23.80 -11.43 -54.84
C LEU A 456 24.70 -12.46 -55.56
N ASN A 457 25.66 -11.98 -56.36
CA ASN A 457 26.67 -12.83 -56.99
C ASN A 457 27.58 -13.53 -55.97
N LYS A 458 27.89 -12.87 -54.85
CA LYS A 458 28.69 -13.47 -53.77
C LYS A 458 27.90 -14.53 -53.01
N PHE A 459 26.61 -14.27 -52.75
CA PHE A 459 25.71 -15.20 -52.07
C PHE A 459 25.39 -16.42 -52.92
N GLU A 460 25.23 -16.25 -54.24
CA GLU A 460 25.04 -17.36 -55.17
C GLU A 460 26.28 -18.26 -55.19
N LYS A 461 27.47 -17.67 -55.30
CA LYS A 461 28.74 -18.41 -55.20
C LYS A 461 28.92 -19.13 -53.86
N GLU A 462 28.53 -18.50 -52.75
CA GLU A 462 28.65 -19.05 -51.41
C GLU A 462 27.62 -20.16 -51.15
N THR A 463 26.41 -20.04 -51.69
CA THR A 463 25.37 -21.07 -51.64
C THR A 463 25.73 -22.27 -52.51
N ILE A 464 26.31 -22.03 -53.70
CA ILE A 464 26.89 -23.09 -54.54
C ILE A 464 28.00 -23.81 -53.78
N LEU A 465 28.89 -23.09 -53.10
CA LEU A 465 29.98 -23.66 -52.30
C LEU A 465 29.47 -24.51 -51.13
N LEU A 466 28.48 -24.03 -50.38
CA LEU A 466 27.87 -24.77 -49.27
C LEU A 466 27.12 -26.01 -49.76
N LYS A 467 26.45 -25.92 -50.92
CA LYS A 467 25.79 -27.07 -51.54
C LYS A 467 26.80 -28.09 -52.06
N MET A 468 27.92 -27.63 -52.63
CA MET A 468 29.06 -28.49 -52.99
C MET A 468 29.65 -29.18 -51.76
N MET A 469 29.84 -28.46 -50.66
CA MET A 469 30.36 -29.03 -49.41
C MET A 469 29.42 -30.07 -48.80
N SER A 470 28.11 -29.82 -48.79
CA SER A 470 27.11 -30.82 -48.37
C SER A 470 27.14 -32.05 -49.28
N LEU A 471 27.15 -31.88 -50.60
CA LEU A 471 27.22 -33.01 -51.54
C LEU A 471 28.50 -33.83 -51.43
N ILE A 472 29.62 -33.19 -51.07
CA ILE A 472 30.92 -33.84 -50.81
C ILE A 472 30.94 -34.56 -49.45
N GLN A 473 30.22 -34.07 -48.43
CA GLN A 473 30.21 -34.66 -47.09
C GLN A 473 29.15 -35.74 -46.89
N ASP A 474 27.96 -35.59 -47.48
CA ASP A 474 26.82 -36.48 -47.22
C ASP A 474 26.99 -37.84 -47.94
N VAL A 475 27.58 -37.86 -49.13
CA VAL A 475 27.67 -39.08 -49.95
C VAL A 475 28.72 -40.10 -49.50
N PRO A 476 29.94 -39.72 -49.06
CA PRO A 476 30.90 -40.69 -48.54
C PRO A 476 30.38 -41.37 -47.27
N VAL A 477 29.63 -40.63 -46.44
CA VAL A 477 29.08 -41.14 -45.18
C VAL A 477 27.86 -42.02 -45.43
N GLU A 478 26.95 -41.63 -46.32
CA GLU A 478 25.78 -42.43 -46.67
C GLU A 478 26.15 -43.70 -47.46
N SER A 479 27.11 -43.62 -48.38
CA SER A 479 27.64 -44.77 -49.12
C SER A 479 28.48 -45.70 -48.23
N TYR A 480 29.26 -45.18 -47.28
CA TYR A 480 29.97 -46.01 -46.30
C TYR A 480 28.99 -46.77 -45.38
N ASN A 481 27.92 -46.10 -44.93
CA ASN A 481 26.89 -46.73 -44.10
C ASN A 481 26.11 -47.83 -44.84
N LYS A 482 25.82 -47.66 -46.14
CA LYS A 482 25.19 -48.71 -46.98
C LYS A 482 26.11 -49.92 -47.24
N VAL A 483 27.41 -49.72 -47.11
CA VAL A 483 28.45 -50.73 -47.41
C VAL A 483 28.93 -51.48 -46.16
N SER A 484 28.72 -50.94 -44.96
CA SER A 484 29.00 -51.59 -43.66
C SER A 484 28.22 -52.90 -43.44
N ASP A 485 27.16 -53.16 -44.22
CA ASP A 485 26.34 -54.37 -44.13
C ASP A 485 26.81 -55.51 -45.07
N THR A 486 27.85 -55.29 -45.88
CA THR A 486 28.40 -56.28 -46.81
C THR A 486 29.79 -56.75 -46.39
N ASP A 487 29.96 -58.06 -46.13
CA ASP A 487 31.18 -58.69 -45.58
C ASP A 487 32.37 -58.74 -46.58
N ASP A 488 32.20 -58.23 -47.81
CA ASP A 488 33.24 -58.21 -48.85
C ASP A 488 33.82 -56.81 -49.08
N ARG A 489 34.97 -56.56 -48.45
CA ARG A 489 35.72 -55.30 -48.48
C ARG A 489 36.14 -54.86 -49.89
N ARG A 490 36.26 -55.75 -50.87
CA ARG A 490 36.59 -55.37 -52.26
C ARG A 490 35.39 -54.81 -53.01
N SER A 491 34.22 -55.41 -52.81
CA SER A 491 32.96 -54.95 -53.40
C SER A 491 32.55 -53.58 -52.83
N ALA A 492 32.76 -53.40 -51.52
CA ALA A 492 32.61 -52.15 -50.78
C ALA A 492 33.39 -50.97 -51.40
N ILE A 493 34.69 -51.16 -51.62
CA ILE A 493 35.58 -50.13 -52.20
C ILE A 493 35.17 -49.83 -53.64
N ARG A 494 34.74 -50.85 -54.40
CA ARG A 494 34.29 -50.68 -55.78
C ARG A 494 33.00 -49.86 -55.87
N LEU A 495 32.05 -50.08 -54.97
CA LEU A 495 30.80 -49.31 -54.85
C LEU A 495 31.07 -47.84 -54.49
N LEU A 496 31.93 -47.60 -53.50
CA LEU A 496 32.35 -46.24 -53.13
C LEU A 496 32.99 -45.50 -54.31
N LEU A 497 33.89 -46.16 -55.04
CA LEU A 497 34.54 -45.58 -56.22
C LEU A 497 33.54 -45.29 -57.35
N LEU A 498 32.50 -46.12 -57.53
CA LEU A 498 31.44 -45.88 -58.50
C LEU A 498 30.57 -44.67 -58.12
N ASP A 499 30.21 -44.52 -56.86
CA ASP A 499 29.44 -43.38 -56.37
C ASP A 499 30.24 -42.08 -56.51
N TYR A 500 31.51 -42.08 -56.09
CA TYR A 500 32.42 -40.95 -56.28
C TYR A 500 32.59 -40.59 -57.76
N ARG A 501 32.71 -41.59 -58.65
CA ARG A 501 32.79 -41.37 -60.09
C ARG A 501 31.55 -40.67 -60.62
N GLN A 502 30.36 -41.16 -60.25
CA GLN A 502 29.08 -40.61 -60.70
C GLN A 502 28.95 -39.13 -60.31
N GLN A 503 29.34 -38.79 -59.08
CA GLN A 503 29.32 -37.39 -58.62
C GLN A 503 30.28 -36.49 -59.40
N LEU A 504 31.51 -36.93 -59.66
CA LEU A 504 32.47 -36.12 -60.41
C LEU A 504 31.99 -35.87 -61.84
N ILE A 505 31.25 -36.83 -62.43
CA ILE A 505 30.60 -36.65 -63.73
C ILE A 505 29.46 -35.63 -63.65
N GLU A 506 28.59 -35.73 -62.64
CA GLU A 506 27.50 -34.76 -62.44
C GLU A 506 28.02 -33.34 -62.24
N VAL A 507 29.11 -33.17 -61.48
CA VAL A 507 29.78 -31.88 -61.30
C VAL A 507 30.37 -31.39 -62.63
N ALA A 508 30.99 -32.26 -63.43
CA ALA A 508 31.52 -31.90 -64.74
C ALA A 508 30.41 -31.49 -65.73
N GLU A 509 29.25 -32.16 -65.69
CA GLU A 509 28.09 -31.83 -66.51
C GLU A 509 27.45 -30.51 -66.07
N LEU A 510 27.36 -30.24 -64.76
CA LEU A 510 26.85 -28.98 -64.22
C LEU A 510 27.76 -27.81 -64.59
N MET A 511 29.09 -27.97 -64.52
CA MET A 511 30.05 -26.96 -65.01
C MET A 511 29.85 -26.67 -66.50
N LYS A 512 29.65 -27.72 -67.32
CA LYS A 512 29.38 -27.58 -68.75
C LYS A 512 28.06 -26.87 -69.03
N ALA A 513 27.01 -27.17 -68.27
CA ALA A 513 25.70 -26.52 -68.37
C ALA A 513 25.75 -25.03 -68.01
N ASN A 514 26.63 -24.64 -67.08
CA ASN A 514 26.85 -23.25 -66.70
C ASN A 514 27.83 -22.49 -67.62
N GLY A 515 28.32 -23.13 -68.70
CA GLY A 515 29.26 -22.51 -69.65
C GLY A 515 30.70 -22.41 -69.13
N GLU A 516 31.04 -23.08 -68.03
CA GLU A 516 32.38 -23.11 -67.46
C GLU A 516 33.20 -24.29 -68.03
N ALA A 517 34.50 -24.06 -68.28
CA ALA A 517 35.39 -25.12 -68.72
C ALA A 517 35.66 -26.10 -67.56
N VAL A 518 35.37 -27.40 -67.78
CA VAL A 518 35.64 -28.45 -66.79
C VAL A 518 37.12 -28.46 -66.39
N SER A 519 37.38 -28.27 -65.10
CA SER A 519 38.74 -28.19 -64.55
C SER A 519 39.59 -29.41 -64.94
N PRO A 520 40.86 -29.24 -65.37
CA PRO A 520 41.73 -30.34 -65.76
C PRO A 520 41.96 -31.34 -64.62
N ASN A 521 41.96 -30.88 -63.37
CA ASN A 521 42.07 -31.74 -62.19
C ASN A 521 40.86 -32.67 -62.04
N LEU A 522 39.66 -32.18 -62.39
CA LEU A 522 38.42 -32.98 -62.33
C LEU A 522 38.43 -34.07 -63.40
N ARG A 523 38.90 -33.73 -64.62
CA ARG A 523 39.08 -34.71 -65.70
C ARG A 523 40.10 -35.79 -65.33
N GLN A 524 41.21 -35.38 -64.71
CA GLN A 524 42.24 -36.31 -64.25
C GLN A 524 41.73 -37.23 -63.14
N ALA A 525 40.92 -36.71 -62.20
CA ALA A 525 40.30 -37.50 -61.15
C ALA A 525 39.31 -38.55 -61.70
N ILE A 526 38.44 -38.15 -62.65
CA ILE A 526 37.52 -39.09 -63.32
C ILE A 526 38.31 -40.16 -64.07
N SER A 527 39.34 -39.78 -64.83
CA SER A 527 40.20 -40.72 -65.55
C SER A 527 40.88 -41.72 -64.63
N HIS A 528 41.38 -41.27 -63.47
CA HIS A 528 42.06 -42.14 -62.52
C HIS A 528 41.10 -43.16 -61.87
N ILE A 529 39.84 -42.77 -61.64
CA ILE A 529 38.82 -43.70 -61.13
C ILE A 529 38.34 -44.66 -62.24
N ASP A 530 38.21 -44.16 -63.47
CA ASP A 530 37.91 -44.97 -64.67
C ASP A 530 38.96 -46.07 -64.87
N ASP A 531 40.26 -45.75 -64.76
CA ASP A 531 41.36 -46.70 -64.88
C ASP A 531 41.31 -47.80 -63.80
N ILE A 532 40.94 -47.44 -62.56
CA ILE A 532 40.80 -48.39 -61.45
C ILE A 532 39.57 -49.30 -61.63
N LEU A 533 38.47 -48.78 -62.18
CA LEU A 533 37.21 -49.51 -62.35
C LEU A 533 37.10 -50.26 -63.68
N GLY A 534 38.00 -49.99 -64.63
CA GLY A 534 37.94 -50.51 -66.00
C GLY A 534 36.84 -49.88 -66.85
N LEU A 535 36.44 -48.65 -66.53
CA LEU A 535 35.37 -47.90 -67.19
C LEU A 535 35.96 -46.79 -68.06
N ARG A 536 35.21 -46.30 -69.05
CA ARG A 536 35.64 -45.17 -69.89
C ARG A 536 34.52 -44.15 -70.02
N TRP A 537 34.75 -42.95 -69.52
CA TRP A 537 33.83 -41.83 -69.71
C TRP A 537 33.89 -41.30 -71.16
N ILE A 538 32.74 -41.20 -71.83
CA ILE A 538 32.60 -40.87 -73.26
C ILE A 538 32.40 -39.36 -73.49
N GLY A 539 32.39 -38.53 -72.43
CA GLY A 539 32.09 -37.09 -72.51
C GLY A 539 33.17 -36.18 -73.10
N LEU A 540 34.24 -36.73 -73.69
CA LEU A 540 35.35 -35.97 -74.29
C LEU A 540 35.12 -35.75 -75.79
N SER A 541 34.22 -34.81 -76.11
CA SER A 541 34.20 -34.04 -77.36
C SER A 541 33.85 -32.59 -77.05
#